data_AF-A0A7S1ZB68-F1
#
_entry.id   AF-A0A7S1ZB68-F1
#
_cell.length_a   1.000
_cell.length_b   1.000
_cell.length_c   1.000
_cell.angle_alpha   90.00
_cell.angle_beta   90.00
_cell.angle_gamma   90.00
#
_symmetry.space_group_name_H-M   'P 1'
#
loop_
_entity.id
_entity.type
_entity.pdbx_description
1 polymer ?
#
loop_
_entity_poly.entity_id
_entity_poly.type
_entity_poly.pdbx_seq_one_letter_code
_entity_poly.pdbx_strand_id
1 'polypeptide(L)'
;DLGYKRVHLASARALAAIPIWEKQRVYRHDRAKVMASDKAKSEALGLPGIISLHERNDGRLAILDGQHRVGMMAILQERRKMRRKGAKGAENDTADDEANDEEDTDCLDLERVLVEVFPQPPSGLPSHARDIFTEINKAEPVKLVDMPGVAKKSERNIIDDAAQRLMDAHPDMFKPSQRCRTPHLNVDNLRDALFAADILKRHDIRSSKALLDWMAEKNQELAHRYKDGEGGGSGETVKEVSKTALAKAVKNEFYLGLDSSWLYH
;
A
#
# COMPACT_ATOMS: atom_id res chain seq x y z
N ASP A 1 15.75 9.22 -25.35
CA ASP A 1 16.16 10.28 -24.42
C ASP A 1 15.20 11.45 -24.60
N LEU A 2 14.74 12.09 -23.52
CA LEU A 2 13.83 13.24 -23.55
C LEU A 2 14.45 14.51 -22.95
N GLY A 3 15.77 14.52 -22.72
CA GLY A 3 16.52 15.64 -22.12
C GLY A 3 16.45 15.66 -20.60
N TYR A 4 15.25 15.62 -20.01
CA TYR A 4 15.04 15.60 -18.55
C TYR A 4 14.87 14.19 -17.97
N LYS A 5 14.60 13.20 -18.84
CA LYS A 5 14.52 11.78 -18.48
C LYS A 5 14.89 10.89 -19.65
N ARG A 6 15.28 9.66 -19.35
CA ARG A 6 15.54 8.59 -20.32
C ARG A 6 14.48 7.51 -20.16
N VAL A 7 14.17 6.80 -21.25
CA VAL A 7 13.18 5.72 -21.24
C VAL A 7 13.90 4.45 -21.66
N HIS A 8 13.72 3.37 -20.89
CA HIS A 8 14.40 2.11 -21.07
C HIS A 8 13.42 0.94 -20.96
N LEU A 9 13.85 -0.23 -21.43
CA LEU A 9 13.23 -1.50 -21.11
C LEU A 9 14.14 -2.23 -20.11
N ALA A 10 13.55 -2.78 -19.05
CA ALA A 10 14.25 -3.55 -18.03
C ALA A 10 13.46 -4.80 -17.66
N SER A 11 14.16 -5.84 -17.20
CA SER A 11 13.48 -7.02 -16.69
C SER A 11 12.92 -6.78 -15.28
N ALA A 12 11.80 -7.43 -14.96
CA ALA A 12 11.23 -7.45 -13.63
C ALA A 12 12.24 -7.90 -12.57
N ARG A 13 13.11 -8.85 -12.92
CA ARG A 13 14.19 -9.33 -12.06
C ARG A 13 15.20 -8.25 -11.75
N ALA A 14 15.64 -7.48 -12.75
CA ALA A 14 16.56 -6.37 -12.54
C ALA A 14 15.92 -5.29 -11.66
N LEU A 15 14.65 -4.97 -11.92
CA LEU A 15 13.90 -3.98 -11.15
C LEU A 15 13.73 -4.37 -9.68
N ALA A 16 13.50 -5.65 -9.39
CA ALA A 16 13.37 -6.16 -8.01
C ALA A 16 14.66 -6.01 -7.18
N ALA A 17 15.83 -5.88 -7.83
CA ALA A 17 17.11 -5.67 -7.16
C ALA A 17 17.41 -4.18 -6.86
N ILE A 18 16.66 -3.25 -7.44
CA ILE A 18 16.89 -1.81 -7.25
C ILE A 18 16.30 -1.37 -5.90
N PRO A 19 17.05 -0.63 -5.06
CA PRO A 19 16.54 -0.14 -3.79
C PRO A 19 15.44 0.90 -4.00
N ILE A 20 14.46 0.92 -3.09
CA ILE A 20 13.42 1.97 -3.03
C ILE A 20 14.04 3.24 -2.44
N TRP A 21 13.85 4.38 -3.10
CA TRP A 21 14.32 5.67 -2.62
C TRP A 21 13.61 6.08 -1.32
N GLU A 22 14.39 6.22 -0.24
CA GLU A 22 13.99 6.63 1.11
C GLU A 22 12.79 5.89 1.76
N LYS A 23 12.27 4.83 1.13
CA LYS A 23 11.12 4.02 1.58
C LYS A 23 9.93 4.88 2.05
N GLN A 24 9.65 5.96 1.29
CA GLN A 24 8.65 6.97 1.67
C GLN A 24 7.23 6.39 1.79
N ARG A 25 6.94 5.30 1.07
CA ARG A 25 5.71 4.52 1.23
C ARG A 25 6.04 3.13 1.75
N VAL A 26 5.27 2.64 2.73
CA VAL A 26 5.37 1.25 3.19
C VAL A 26 5.03 0.31 2.04
N TYR A 27 5.94 -0.60 1.72
CA TYR A 27 5.66 -1.71 0.81
C TYR A 27 4.80 -2.75 1.53
N ARG A 28 3.63 -3.06 0.97
CA ARG A 28 2.76 -4.11 1.51
C ARG A 28 2.69 -5.29 0.55
N HIS A 29 3.22 -6.42 1.01
CA HIS A 29 3.28 -7.64 0.21
C HIS A 29 1.89 -8.15 -0.20
N ASP A 30 0.89 -8.06 0.69
CA ASP A 30 -0.47 -8.51 0.37
C ASP A 30 -1.16 -7.65 -0.69
N ARG A 31 -0.88 -6.34 -0.72
CA ARG A 31 -1.32 -5.47 -1.83
C ARG A 31 -0.71 -5.93 -3.15
N ALA A 32 0.58 -6.26 -3.16
CA ALA A 32 1.24 -6.80 -4.34
C ALA A 32 0.66 -8.17 -4.77
N LYS A 33 0.27 -9.04 -3.83
CA LYS A 33 -0.42 -10.32 -4.12
C LYS A 33 -1.79 -10.12 -4.77
N VAL A 34 -2.59 -9.18 -4.25
CA VAL A 34 -3.89 -8.82 -4.84
C VAL A 34 -3.68 -8.30 -6.25
N MET A 35 -2.78 -7.33 -6.43
CA MET A 35 -2.41 -6.81 -7.75
C MET A 35 -1.97 -7.93 -8.71
N ALA A 36 -1.18 -8.90 -8.25
CA ALA A 36 -0.72 -10.00 -9.09
C ALA A 36 -1.86 -10.94 -9.48
N SER A 37 -2.81 -11.18 -8.57
CA SER A 37 -3.95 -12.06 -8.81
C SER A 37 -4.97 -11.41 -9.75
N ASP A 38 -5.17 -10.10 -9.66
CA ASP A 38 -5.98 -9.34 -10.61
C ASP A 38 -5.28 -9.21 -11.97
N LYS A 39 -3.94 -9.06 -11.95
CA LYS A 39 -3.17 -8.93 -13.17
C LYS A 39 -3.14 -10.21 -14.00
N ALA A 40 -3.07 -11.36 -13.36
CA ALA A 40 -3.15 -12.67 -14.01
C ALA A 40 -4.49 -12.87 -14.77
N LYS A 41 -5.56 -12.17 -14.39
CA LYS A 41 -6.86 -12.20 -15.10
C LYS A 41 -6.93 -11.22 -16.28
N SER A 42 -5.91 -10.38 -16.46
CA SER A 42 -5.91 -9.26 -17.40
C SER A 42 -4.56 -9.10 -18.10
N GLU A 43 -3.87 -10.22 -18.37
CA GLU A 43 -2.51 -10.22 -18.94
C GLU A 43 -2.45 -9.54 -20.32
N ALA A 44 -3.51 -9.70 -21.14
CA ALA A 44 -3.63 -9.09 -22.46
C ALA A 44 -3.49 -7.55 -22.47
N LEU A 45 -3.67 -6.88 -21.32
CA LEU A 45 -3.50 -5.43 -21.20
C LEU A 45 -2.03 -4.99 -21.06
N GLY A 46 -1.06 -5.89 -21.08
CA GLY A 46 0.36 -5.56 -20.82
C GLY A 46 0.58 -5.03 -19.41
N LEU A 47 1.71 -4.40 -19.08
CA LEU A 47 1.87 -3.75 -17.77
C LEU A 47 1.42 -2.28 -17.84
N PRO A 48 0.24 -1.91 -17.30
CA PRO A 48 -0.19 -0.52 -17.33
C PRO A 48 0.66 0.34 -16.37
N GLY A 49 1.00 1.55 -16.84
CA GLY A 49 1.81 2.52 -16.10
C GLY A 49 3.32 2.31 -16.23
N ILE A 50 4.10 3.29 -15.75
CA ILE A 50 5.57 3.31 -15.86
C ILE A 50 6.25 3.23 -14.48
N ILE A 51 7.40 2.58 -14.39
CA ILE A 51 8.22 2.60 -13.17
C ILE A 51 9.23 3.74 -13.28
N SER A 52 9.22 4.62 -12.29
CA SER A 52 10.06 5.82 -12.27
C SER A 52 11.28 5.58 -11.39
N LEU A 53 12.46 5.75 -11.98
CA LEU A 53 13.76 5.56 -11.33
C LEU A 53 14.50 6.89 -11.25
N HIS A 54 15.26 7.10 -10.18
CA HIS A 54 16.27 8.14 -10.08
C HIS A 54 17.64 7.51 -10.26
N GLU A 55 18.50 8.15 -11.06
CA GLU A 55 19.89 7.76 -11.23
C GLU A 55 20.78 8.84 -10.61
N ARG A 56 21.65 8.44 -9.69
CA ARG A 56 22.63 9.31 -9.06
C ARG A 56 23.85 9.51 -9.97
N ASN A 57 24.66 10.53 -9.68
CA ASN A 57 25.91 10.81 -10.41
C ASN A 57 26.92 9.64 -10.39
N ASP A 58 26.81 8.72 -9.43
CA ASP A 58 27.63 7.50 -9.33
C ASP A 58 27.04 6.31 -10.12
N GLY A 59 25.98 6.53 -10.89
CA GLY A 59 25.27 5.53 -11.68
C GLY A 59 24.32 4.64 -10.87
N ARG A 60 24.19 4.84 -9.56
CA ARG A 60 23.27 4.04 -8.74
C ARG A 60 21.82 4.43 -9.01
N LEU A 61 20.97 3.42 -9.15
CA LEU A 61 19.54 3.58 -9.35
C LEU A 61 18.77 3.46 -8.02
N ALA A 62 17.67 4.20 -7.92
CA ALA A 62 16.68 4.03 -6.88
C ALA A 62 15.26 4.16 -7.44
N ILE A 63 14.32 3.33 -6.98
CA ILE A 63 12.91 3.42 -7.38
C ILE A 63 12.26 4.61 -6.67
N LEU A 64 11.72 5.56 -7.45
CA LEU A 64 10.90 6.67 -6.96
C LEU A 64 9.42 6.29 -6.88
N ASP A 65 8.87 5.67 -7.93
CA ASP A 65 7.49 5.20 -7.97
C ASP A 65 7.37 3.82 -8.64
N GLY A 66 6.31 3.09 -8.28
CA GLY A 66 6.01 1.76 -8.83
C GLY A 66 6.45 0.59 -7.95
N GLN A 67 6.81 0.81 -6.67
CA GLN A 67 7.30 -0.26 -5.79
C GLN A 67 6.36 -1.48 -5.68
N HIS A 68 5.03 -1.25 -5.64
CA HIS A 68 4.05 -2.34 -5.58
C HIS A 68 3.91 -3.07 -6.92
N ARG A 69 4.16 -2.37 -8.05
CA ARG A 69 4.21 -2.99 -9.39
C ARG A 69 5.44 -3.87 -9.53
N VAL A 70 6.59 -3.44 -9.02
CA VAL A 70 7.80 -4.29 -8.92
C VAL A 70 7.51 -5.54 -8.07
N GLY A 71 6.90 -5.38 -6.90
CA GLY A 71 6.50 -6.52 -6.06
C GLY A 71 5.51 -7.46 -6.74
N MET A 72 4.51 -6.92 -7.44
CA MET A 72 3.55 -7.69 -8.24
C MET A 72 4.25 -8.54 -9.31
N MET A 73 5.17 -7.95 -10.07
CA MET A 73 5.91 -8.68 -11.12
C MET A 73 6.80 -9.77 -10.53
N ALA A 74 7.45 -9.53 -9.39
CA ALA A 74 8.23 -10.55 -8.70
C ALA A 74 7.36 -11.76 -8.29
N ILE A 75 6.13 -11.51 -7.80
CA ILE A 75 5.17 -12.58 -7.46
C ILE A 75 4.73 -13.35 -8.71
N LEU A 76 4.42 -12.65 -9.82
CA LEU A 76 4.05 -13.30 -11.08
C LEU A 76 5.18 -14.18 -11.62
N GLN A 77 6.41 -13.67 -11.61
CA GLN A 77 7.58 -14.43 -12.05
C GLN A 77 7.80 -15.69 -11.21
N GLU A 78 7.59 -15.61 -9.91
CA GLU A 78 7.71 -16.76 -9.01
C GLU A 78 6.61 -17.80 -9.26
N ARG A 79 5.36 -17.37 -9.47
CA ARG A 79 4.24 -18.26 -9.85
C ARG A 79 4.53 -19.00 -11.16
N ARG A 80 5.08 -18.32 -12.18
CA ARG A 80 5.48 -18.94 -13.46
C ARG A 80 6.56 -20.00 -13.29
N LYS A 81 7.57 -19.73 -12.44
CA LYS A 81 8.61 -20.73 -12.12
C LYS A 81 8.02 -21.96 -11.44
N MET A 82 7.07 -21.80 -10.52
CA MET A 82 6.40 -22.93 -9.87
C MET A 82 5.59 -23.77 -10.86
N ARG A 83 4.82 -23.14 -11.76
CA ARG A 83 4.08 -23.86 -12.83
C ARG A 83 5.01 -24.67 -13.73
N ARG A 84 6.11 -24.07 -14.19
CA ARG A 84 7.13 -24.74 -15.02
C ARG A 84 7.82 -25.91 -14.32
N LYS A 85 8.09 -25.81 -13.03
CA LYS A 85 8.68 -26.92 -12.24
C LYS A 85 7.67 -28.04 -12.00
N GLY A 86 6.38 -27.71 -11.80
CA GLY A 86 5.31 -28.70 -11.66
C GLY A 86 5.07 -29.50 -12.94
N ALA A 87 5.05 -28.83 -14.10
CA ALA A 87 4.90 -29.50 -15.39
C ALA A 87 6.05 -30.49 -15.69
N LYS A 88 7.29 -30.07 -15.43
CA LYS A 88 8.48 -30.94 -15.61
C LYS A 88 8.58 -32.10 -14.61
N GLY A 89 7.80 -32.08 -13.52
CA GLY A 89 7.72 -33.18 -12.57
C GLY A 89 6.68 -34.25 -12.94
N ALA A 90 5.78 -33.94 -13.87
CA ALA A 90 4.71 -34.83 -14.34
C ALA A 90 5.05 -35.57 -15.65
N GLU A 91 6.07 -35.13 -16.41
CA GLU A 91 6.48 -35.71 -17.70
C GLU A 91 7.20 -37.08 -17.61
N ASN A 92 7.25 -37.72 -16.44
CA ASN A 92 7.93 -39.01 -16.27
C ASN A 92 7.00 -40.22 -16.07
N ASP A 93 5.68 -40.03 -16.09
CA ASP A 93 4.72 -41.14 -16.08
C ASP A 93 3.58 -40.87 -17.08
N THR A 94 3.38 -41.83 -17.97
CA THR A 94 2.28 -42.01 -18.95
C THR A 94 2.25 -41.13 -20.20
N ALA A 95 2.42 -41.81 -21.34
CA ALA A 95 1.92 -41.43 -22.64
C ALA A 95 0.38 -41.52 -22.67
N ASP A 96 -0.22 -40.76 -23.59
CA ASP A 96 -1.63 -40.67 -23.96
C ASP A 96 -2.50 -39.75 -23.08
N ASP A 97 -2.65 -38.49 -23.52
CA ASP A 97 -3.96 -37.83 -23.57
C ASP A 97 -3.90 -36.55 -24.43
N GLU A 98 -4.56 -36.60 -25.59
CA GLU A 98 -4.93 -35.42 -26.38
C GLU A 98 -6.02 -34.63 -25.63
N ALA A 99 -5.66 -33.53 -24.94
CA ALA A 99 -6.62 -32.51 -24.55
C ALA A 99 -5.94 -31.16 -24.23
N ASN A 100 -6.18 -30.20 -25.11
CA ASN A 100 -5.95 -28.76 -24.94
C ASN A 100 -4.50 -28.33 -24.69
N ASP A 101 -3.76 -28.21 -25.79
CA ASP A 101 -2.90 -27.04 -26.01
C ASP A 101 -3.76 -25.76 -25.91
N GLU A 102 -4.18 -25.37 -24.71
CA GLU A 102 -4.31 -23.95 -24.40
C GLU A 102 -2.90 -23.41 -24.58
N GLU A 103 -2.60 -22.85 -25.76
CA GLU A 103 -1.43 -22.01 -25.99
C GLU A 103 -1.27 -21.14 -24.74
N ASP A 104 -0.27 -21.50 -23.92
CA ASP A 104 0.17 -20.79 -22.72
C ASP A 104 0.70 -19.45 -23.22
N THR A 105 -0.23 -18.58 -23.57
CA THR A 105 -0.02 -17.21 -23.98
C THR A 105 0.33 -16.49 -22.70
N ASP A 106 1.56 -16.73 -22.25
CA ASP A 106 2.30 -16.00 -21.22
C ASP A 106 2.52 -14.57 -21.77
N CYS A 107 1.42 -13.86 -22.00
CA CYS A 107 1.31 -12.67 -22.84
C CYS A 107 2.04 -11.48 -22.19
N LEU A 108 2.19 -11.53 -20.86
CA LEU A 108 2.92 -10.52 -20.12
C LEU A 108 4.43 -10.77 -20.23
N ASP A 109 5.11 -9.98 -21.06
CA ASP A 109 6.58 -9.94 -21.16
C ASP A 109 7.18 -9.24 -19.92
N LEU A 110 7.71 -10.03 -19.00
CA LEU A 110 8.38 -9.55 -17.78
C LEU A 110 9.86 -9.22 -17.99
N GLU A 111 10.42 -9.46 -19.19
CA GLU A 111 11.79 -9.10 -19.52
C GLU A 111 11.88 -7.71 -20.15
N ARG A 112 10.77 -7.18 -20.67
CA ARG A 112 10.68 -5.88 -21.35
C ARG A 112 9.70 -4.92 -20.68
N VAL A 113 9.98 -4.55 -19.42
CA VAL A 113 9.19 -3.57 -18.66
C VAL A 113 9.64 -2.15 -18.98
N LEU A 114 8.70 -1.28 -19.36
CA LEU A 114 8.97 0.14 -19.61
C LEU A 114 9.31 0.87 -18.30
N VAL A 115 10.45 1.54 -18.28
CA VAL A 115 10.90 2.37 -17.15
C VAL A 115 11.33 3.74 -17.63
N GLU A 116 11.13 4.75 -16.79
CA GLU A 116 11.73 6.07 -16.96
C GLU A 116 12.81 6.30 -15.91
N VAL A 117 13.90 6.91 -16.33
CA VAL A 117 15.08 7.19 -15.51
C VAL A 117 15.33 8.68 -15.52
N PHE A 118 15.26 9.31 -14.36
CA PHE A 118 15.59 10.71 -14.15
C PHE A 118 17.05 10.82 -13.68
N PRO A 119 17.99 11.20 -14.58
CA PRO A 119 19.38 11.38 -14.22
C PRO A 119 19.54 12.58 -13.31
N GLN A 120 20.36 12.44 -12.28
CA GLN A 120 20.76 13.55 -11.43
C GLN A 120 21.44 14.63 -12.30
N PRO A 121 21.02 15.90 -12.22
CA PRO A 121 21.67 16.96 -12.98
C PRO A 121 23.12 17.16 -12.52
N PRO A 122 24.02 17.63 -13.41
CA PRO A 122 25.43 17.88 -13.06
C PRO A 122 25.62 18.85 -11.89
N SER A 123 24.65 19.74 -11.66
CA SER A 123 24.63 20.66 -10.52
C SER A 123 24.55 19.95 -9.16
N GLY A 124 24.23 18.65 -9.13
CA GLY A 124 24.28 17.84 -7.91
C GLY A 124 23.23 18.21 -6.86
N LEU A 125 22.12 18.84 -7.28
CA LEU A 125 21.06 19.29 -6.37
C LEU A 125 20.57 18.14 -5.46
N PRO A 126 20.79 18.22 -4.13
CA PRO A 126 20.50 17.11 -3.23
C PRO A 126 19.00 16.78 -3.13
N SER A 127 18.13 17.70 -3.56
CA SER A 127 16.68 17.54 -3.56
C SER A 127 16.11 16.90 -4.83
N HIS A 128 16.88 16.67 -5.90
CA HIS A 128 16.32 16.29 -7.20
C HIS A 128 15.38 15.07 -7.16
N ALA A 129 15.80 13.98 -6.51
CA ALA A 129 14.97 12.79 -6.31
C ALA A 129 13.68 13.09 -5.52
N ARG A 130 13.79 13.94 -4.50
CA ARG A 130 12.66 14.39 -3.67
C ARG A 130 11.68 15.23 -4.47
N ASP A 131 12.19 16.12 -5.32
CA ASP A 131 11.40 17.04 -6.12
C ASP A 131 10.60 16.25 -7.18
N ILE A 132 11.26 15.34 -7.90
CA ILE A 132 10.59 14.44 -8.85
C ILE A 132 9.56 13.56 -8.15
N PHE A 133 9.94 12.93 -7.04
CA PHE A 133 8.99 12.13 -6.25
C PHE A 133 7.77 12.96 -5.90
N THR A 134 7.98 14.18 -5.41
CA THR A 134 6.89 15.07 -5.02
C THR A 134 6.03 15.48 -6.21
N GLU A 135 6.61 15.74 -7.39
CA GLU A 135 5.86 16.09 -8.59
C GLU A 135 5.01 14.92 -9.13
N ILE A 136 5.59 13.72 -9.26
CA ILE A 136 4.86 12.50 -9.64
C ILE A 136 3.67 12.30 -8.69
N ASN A 137 3.91 12.46 -7.39
CA ASN A 137 2.93 12.28 -6.34
C ASN A 137 2.05 13.52 -6.08
N LYS A 138 2.25 14.64 -6.76
CA LYS A 138 1.27 15.74 -6.80
C LYS A 138 0.21 15.46 -7.86
N ALA A 139 0.60 14.78 -8.94
CA ALA A 139 -0.30 14.37 -10.00
C ALA A 139 -1.18 13.16 -9.61
N GLU A 140 -0.77 12.40 -8.59
CA GLU A 140 -1.57 11.33 -7.97
C GLU A 140 -2.00 11.71 -6.54
N PRO A 141 -3.16 11.27 -6.03
CA PRO A 141 -3.54 11.55 -4.65
C PRO A 141 -2.62 10.79 -3.67
N VAL A 142 -1.63 11.49 -3.13
CA VAL A 142 -0.76 10.97 -2.07
C VAL A 142 -1.22 11.47 -0.72
N LYS A 143 -1.20 10.53 0.24
CA LYS A 143 -1.52 10.84 1.62
C LYS A 143 -0.51 11.83 2.17
N LEU A 144 -0.97 12.83 2.92
CA LEU A 144 -0.14 13.89 3.47
C LEU A 144 0.99 13.33 4.33
N VAL A 145 0.71 12.26 5.08
CA VAL A 145 1.70 11.55 5.91
C VAL A 145 2.87 10.99 5.08
N ASP A 146 2.63 10.65 3.81
CA ASP A 146 3.63 10.07 2.90
C ASP A 146 4.39 11.15 2.09
N MET A 147 4.00 12.43 2.18
CA MET A 147 4.68 13.51 1.44
C MET A 147 6.05 13.88 2.04
N PRO A 148 7.14 13.96 1.24
CA PRO A 148 8.48 14.24 1.76
C PRO A 148 8.60 15.61 2.43
N GLY A 149 9.02 15.59 3.69
CA GLY A 149 9.22 16.78 4.53
C GLY A 149 7.95 17.39 5.10
N VAL A 150 6.81 16.74 4.94
CA VAL A 150 5.56 17.10 5.64
C VAL A 150 5.55 16.45 7.03
N ALA A 151 5.71 15.14 7.09
CA ALA A 151 5.83 14.40 8.35
C ALA A 151 7.31 14.09 8.67
N LYS A 152 7.71 14.20 9.94
CA LYS A 152 9.05 13.77 10.37
C LYS A 152 9.17 12.26 10.24
N LYS A 153 10.38 11.76 9.94
CA LYS A 153 10.63 10.32 9.84
C LYS A 153 10.21 9.55 11.10
N SER A 154 10.42 10.13 12.28
CA SER A 154 9.98 9.54 13.56
C SER A 154 8.46 9.45 13.69
N GLU A 155 7.73 10.50 13.31
CA GLU A 155 6.27 10.55 13.35
C GLU A 155 5.67 9.51 12.39
N ARG A 156 6.20 9.41 11.17
CA ARG A 156 5.80 8.39 10.20
C ARG A 156 6.01 6.99 10.73
N ASN A 157 7.17 6.71 11.30
CA ASN A 157 7.45 5.38 11.86
C ASN A 157 6.49 5.01 13.00
N ILE A 158 6.12 5.97 13.86
CA ILE A 158 5.15 5.74 14.95
C ILE A 158 3.77 5.42 14.38
N ILE A 159 3.30 6.23 13.42
CA ILE A 159 1.98 6.06 12.80
C ILE A 159 1.90 4.76 12.00
N ASP A 160 2.95 4.46 11.23
CA ASP A 160 3.03 3.26 10.40
C ASP A 160 2.98 1.99 11.25
N ASP A 161 3.81 1.92 12.30
CA ASP A 161 3.87 0.76 13.19
C ASP A 161 2.57 0.59 13.99
N ALA A 162 1.98 1.68 14.52
CA ALA A 162 0.73 1.60 15.25
C ALA A 162 -0.45 1.18 14.35
N ALA A 163 -0.57 1.76 13.16
CA ALA A 163 -1.65 1.43 12.23
C ALA A 163 -1.52 0.00 11.69
N GLN A 164 -0.29 -0.48 11.47
CA GLN A 164 -0.04 -1.86 11.08
C GLN A 164 -0.41 -2.84 12.20
N ARG A 165 0.00 -2.58 13.44
CA ARG A 165 -0.37 -3.42 14.60
C ARG A 165 -1.87 -3.48 14.83
N LEU A 166 -2.57 -2.35 14.66
CA LEU A 166 -4.03 -2.32 14.78
C LEU A 166 -4.71 -3.17 13.69
N MET A 167 -4.19 -3.12 12.45
CA MET A 167 -4.66 -3.97 11.36
C MET A 167 -4.41 -5.46 11.65
N ASP A 168 -3.22 -5.80 12.15
CA ASP A 168 -2.85 -7.17 12.48
C ASP A 168 -3.70 -7.74 13.64
N ALA A 169 -4.11 -6.88 14.59
CA ALA A 169 -5.00 -7.26 15.69
C ALA A 169 -6.47 -7.45 15.26
N HIS A 170 -6.92 -6.73 14.22
CA HIS A 170 -8.32 -6.77 13.74
C HIS A 170 -8.43 -6.97 12.22
N PRO A 171 -7.87 -8.05 11.64
CA PRO A 171 -7.72 -8.19 10.19
C PRO A 171 -9.05 -8.14 9.43
N ASP A 172 -10.13 -8.66 10.03
CA ASP A 172 -11.48 -8.66 9.43
C ASP A 172 -12.10 -7.26 9.26
N MET A 173 -11.62 -6.29 10.04
CA MET A 173 -12.09 -4.91 10.04
C MET A 173 -11.29 -4.01 9.10
N PHE A 174 -10.23 -4.53 8.48
CA PHE A 174 -9.44 -3.79 7.51
C PHE A 174 -9.67 -4.31 6.09
N LYS A 175 -9.76 -3.38 5.14
CA LYS A 175 -9.86 -3.69 3.71
C LYS A 175 -8.77 -2.98 2.91
N PRO A 176 -8.19 -3.66 1.89
CA PRO A 176 -7.17 -3.04 1.03
C PRO A 176 -7.67 -1.84 0.23
N SER A 177 -8.99 -1.76 -0.02
CA SER A 177 -9.60 -0.65 -0.77
C SER A 177 -9.63 0.63 0.05
N GLN A 178 -9.17 1.74 -0.54
CA GLN A 178 -9.27 3.08 0.04
C GLN A 178 -10.71 3.62 0.08
N ARG A 179 -11.64 3.00 -0.67
CA ARG A 179 -13.08 3.33 -0.66
C ARG A 179 -13.88 2.28 0.11
N CYS A 180 -13.29 1.68 1.13
CA CYS A 180 -13.99 0.70 1.97
C CYS A 180 -15.17 1.37 2.68
N ARG A 181 -16.29 0.63 2.78
CA ARG A 181 -17.48 1.09 3.49
C ARG A 181 -17.37 0.75 4.97
N THR A 182 -17.96 1.62 5.80
CA THR A 182 -18.24 1.37 7.21
C THR A 182 -18.79 -0.05 7.43
N PRO A 183 -18.26 -0.83 8.38
CA PRO A 183 -17.39 -0.42 9.48
C PRO A 183 -15.88 -0.60 9.19
N HIS A 184 -15.49 -0.89 7.94
CA HIS A 184 -14.12 -1.25 7.65
C HIS A 184 -13.22 -0.02 7.51
N LEU A 185 -11.97 -0.17 7.93
CA LEU A 185 -10.92 0.82 7.72
C LEU A 185 -9.97 0.40 6.59
N ASN A 186 -9.35 1.42 6.00
CA ASN A 186 -8.17 1.24 5.18
C ASN A 186 -6.98 1.80 5.94
N VAL A 187 -5.93 1.00 6.08
CA VAL A 187 -4.75 1.38 6.86
C VAL A 187 -4.04 2.64 6.32
N ASP A 188 -4.06 2.91 5.02
CA ASP A 188 -3.48 4.15 4.47
C ASP A 188 -4.34 5.37 4.77
N ASN A 189 -5.67 5.23 4.71
CA ASN A 189 -6.56 6.30 5.13
C ASN A 189 -6.43 6.56 6.64
N LEU A 190 -6.27 5.52 7.46
CA LEU A 190 -6.07 5.65 8.90
C LEU A 190 -4.76 6.40 9.20
N ARG A 191 -3.64 6.01 8.58
CA ARG A 191 -2.34 6.70 8.73
C ARG A 191 -2.46 8.19 8.41
N ASP A 192 -3.09 8.50 7.28
CA ASP A 192 -3.29 9.88 6.83
C ASP A 192 -4.19 10.67 7.79
N ALA A 193 -5.26 10.06 8.28
CA ALA A 193 -6.20 10.71 9.20
C ALA A 193 -5.56 10.97 10.58
N LEU A 194 -4.79 10.01 11.11
CA LEU A 194 -4.02 10.18 12.36
C LEU A 194 -3.01 11.33 12.24
N PHE A 195 -2.33 11.43 11.10
CA PHE A 195 -1.40 12.50 10.82
C PHE A 195 -2.11 13.85 10.65
N ALA A 196 -3.16 13.91 9.83
CA ALA A 196 -3.92 15.12 9.54
C ALA A 196 -4.63 15.70 10.78
N ALA A 197 -5.05 14.85 11.72
CA ALA A 197 -5.61 15.27 12.99
C ALA A 197 -4.55 15.70 14.03
N ASP A 198 -3.26 15.62 13.67
CA ASP A 198 -2.09 15.96 14.50
C ASP A 198 -2.08 15.24 15.87
N ILE A 199 -2.56 14.00 15.90
CA ILE A 199 -2.76 13.19 17.13
C ILE A 199 -1.49 13.11 17.97
N LEU A 200 -0.34 12.88 17.33
CA LEU A 200 0.93 12.74 18.04
C LEU A 200 1.28 13.98 18.86
N LYS A 201 1.04 15.18 18.30
CA LYS A 201 1.34 16.44 18.99
C LYS A 201 0.25 16.80 19.99
N ARG A 202 -1.02 16.63 19.63
CA ARG A 202 -2.16 16.97 20.48
C ARG A 202 -2.21 16.18 21.78
N HIS A 203 -1.81 14.91 21.73
CA HIS A 203 -1.85 14.00 22.89
C HIS A 203 -0.46 13.67 23.44
N ASP A 204 0.59 14.39 23.02
CA ASP A 204 2.01 14.15 23.39
C ASP A 204 2.44 12.67 23.27
N ILE A 205 2.01 12.01 22.19
CA ILE A 205 2.29 10.60 21.94
C ILE A 205 3.65 10.47 21.25
N ARG A 206 4.59 9.79 21.92
CA ARG A 206 5.98 9.66 21.46
C ARG A 206 6.39 8.26 21.04
N SER A 207 5.48 7.29 21.07
CA SER A 207 5.77 5.91 20.70
C SER A 207 4.57 5.23 20.02
N SER A 208 4.84 4.23 19.19
CA SER A 208 3.80 3.44 18.52
C SER A 208 2.91 2.70 19.51
N LYS A 209 3.47 2.23 20.63
CA LYS A 209 2.70 1.58 21.69
C LYS A 209 1.71 2.56 22.33
N ALA A 210 2.17 3.75 22.70
CA ALA A 210 1.28 4.77 23.27
C ALA A 210 0.18 5.19 22.28
N LEU A 211 0.48 5.26 20.98
CA LEU A 211 -0.54 5.51 19.96
C LEU A 211 -1.57 4.38 19.85
N LEU A 212 -1.11 3.13 19.94
CA LEU A 212 -1.98 1.95 19.91
C LEU A 212 -2.88 1.90 21.15
N ASP A 213 -2.32 2.15 22.33
CA ASP A 213 -3.06 2.20 23.60
C ASP A 213 -4.13 3.30 23.56
N TRP A 214 -3.79 4.49 23.03
CA TRP A 214 -4.75 5.58 22.83
C TRP A 214 -5.87 5.21 21.85
N MET A 215 -5.56 4.58 20.71
CA MET A 215 -6.59 4.10 19.78
C MET A 215 -7.49 3.03 20.43
N ALA A 216 -6.93 2.17 21.29
CA ALA A 216 -7.71 1.18 22.02
C ALA A 216 -8.67 1.84 23.04
N GLU A 217 -8.21 2.86 23.76
CA GLU A 217 -9.06 3.68 24.64
C GLU A 217 -10.22 4.32 23.85
N LYS A 218 -9.92 4.95 22.71
CA LYS A 218 -10.95 5.52 21.83
C LYS A 218 -11.91 4.48 21.28
N ASN A 219 -11.44 3.27 21.01
CA ASN A 219 -12.29 2.15 20.61
C ASN A 219 -13.27 1.75 21.72
N GLN A 220 -12.83 1.74 22.99
CA GLN A 220 -13.68 1.45 24.14
C GLN A 220 -14.70 2.57 24.39
N GLU A 221 -14.29 3.83 24.30
CA GLU A 221 -15.22 4.98 24.39
C GLU A 221 -16.33 4.89 23.33
N LEU A 222 -15.99 4.49 22.10
CA LEU A 222 -16.99 4.26 21.04
C LEU A 222 -17.82 3.01 21.31
N ALA A 223 -17.22 1.95 21.85
CA ALA A 223 -17.95 0.75 22.23
C ALA A 223 -19.06 1.08 23.23
N HIS A 224 -18.78 1.88 24.27
CA HIS A 224 -19.78 2.36 25.21
C HIS A 224 -20.87 3.17 24.52
N ARG A 225 -20.49 4.18 23.72
CA ARG A 225 -21.44 5.02 22.97
C ARG A 225 -22.40 4.23 22.09
N TYR A 226 -21.92 3.17 21.42
CA TYR A 226 -22.75 2.38 20.50
C TYR A 226 -23.47 1.20 21.17
N LYS A 227 -22.98 0.67 22.30
CA LYS A 227 -23.63 -0.43 23.04
C LYS A 227 -24.72 0.08 23.98
N ASP A 228 -24.47 1.19 24.66
CA ASP A 228 -25.35 1.66 25.73
C ASP A 228 -26.58 2.41 25.20
N GLY A 229 -26.68 2.62 23.88
CA GLY A 229 -27.85 3.24 23.23
C GLY A 229 -28.07 4.71 23.60
N GLU A 230 -27.29 5.26 24.53
CA GLU A 230 -27.35 6.64 24.96
C GLU A 230 -26.58 7.54 23.99
N GLY A 231 -27.33 8.11 23.04
CA GLY A 231 -27.11 9.50 22.62
C GLY A 231 -27.44 10.48 23.76
N GLY A 232 -26.85 10.29 24.94
CA GLY A 232 -27.19 11.00 26.17
C GLY A 232 -25.95 11.55 26.86
N GLY A 233 -25.63 12.83 26.65
CA GLY A 233 -24.71 13.53 27.55
C GLY A 233 -24.00 14.74 26.97
N SER A 234 -23.65 14.75 25.69
CA SER A 234 -22.89 15.87 25.11
C SER A 234 -23.19 16.12 23.63
N GLY A 235 -24.40 16.59 23.32
CA GLY A 235 -24.69 17.43 22.12
C GLY A 235 -24.41 16.89 20.70
N GLU A 236 -23.73 15.76 20.53
CA GLU A 236 -23.37 15.17 19.24
C GLU A 236 -24.27 13.96 18.99
N THR A 237 -25.25 14.14 18.11
CA THR A 237 -26.05 13.05 17.54
C THR A 237 -25.14 11.95 17.01
N VAL A 238 -25.23 10.75 17.59
CA VAL A 238 -24.63 9.53 17.04
C VAL A 238 -25.08 9.41 15.59
N LYS A 239 -24.14 9.44 14.64
CA LYS A 239 -24.46 9.24 13.22
C LYS A 239 -25.26 7.95 13.08
N GLU A 240 -26.29 8.00 12.24
CA GLU A 240 -27.12 6.83 11.97
C GLU A 240 -26.28 5.76 11.25
N VAL A 241 -25.74 4.82 12.02
CA VAL A 241 -24.93 3.70 11.51
C VAL A 241 -25.86 2.57 11.09
N SER A 242 -25.61 1.99 9.91
CA SER A 242 -26.34 0.79 9.46
C SER A 242 -26.27 -0.32 10.50
N LYS A 243 -27.41 -0.96 10.81
CA LYS A 243 -27.49 -2.13 11.71
C LYS A 243 -26.49 -3.23 11.34
N THR A 244 -26.23 -3.43 10.04
CA THR A 244 -25.26 -4.42 9.56
C THR A 244 -23.82 -4.04 9.85
N ALA A 245 -23.50 -2.74 9.84
CA ALA A 245 -22.17 -2.25 10.19
C ALA A 245 -21.94 -2.33 11.70
N LEU A 246 -22.94 -1.95 12.50
CA LEU A 246 -22.90 -2.07 13.95
C LEU A 246 -22.74 -3.54 14.39
N ALA A 247 -23.53 -4.46 13.83
CA ALA A 247 -23.42 -5.89 14.15
C ALA A 247 -22.02 -6.45 13.86
N LYS A 248 -21.38 -6.00 12.77
CA LYS A 248 -19.99 -6.39 12.44
C LYS A 248 -18.96 -5.77 13.39
N ALA A 249 -19.14 -4.50 13.76
CA ALA A 249 -18.29 -3.84 14.75
C ALA A 249 -18.37 -4.53 16.11
N VAL A 250 -19.59 -4.86 16.57
CA VAL A 250 -19.82 -5.60 17.81
C VAL A 250 -19.17 -6.98 17.77
N LYS A 251 -19.37 -7.73 16.68
CA LYS A 251 -18.79 -9.07 16.51
C LYS A 251 -17.26 -9.08 16.63
N ASN A 252 -16.59 -8.02 16.17
CA ASN A 252 -15.13 -7.92 16.13
C ASN A 252 -14.55 -7.01 17.22
N GLU A 253 -15.39 -6.54 18.14
CA GLU A 253 -15.05 -5.57 19.20
C GLU A 253 -14.30 -4.33 18.68
N PHE A 254 -14.67 -3.85 17.48
CA PHE A 254 -13.96 -2.79 16.77
C PHE A 254 -14.93 -1.73 16.24
N TYR A 255 -14.87 -0.54 16.82
CA TYR A 255 -15.81 0.57 16.64
C TYR A 255 -15.16 1.80 15.99
N LEU A 256 -13.82 1.89 15.94
CA LEU A 256 -13.08 2.99 15.30
C LEU A 256 -13.44 3.20 13.83
N GLY A 257 -13.93 2.17 13.15
CA GLY A 257 -14.37 2.24 11.75
C GLY A 257 -15.84 2.66 11.56
N LEU A 258 -16.60 2.87 12.64
CA LEU A 258 -17.98 3.34 12.59
C LEU A 258 -18.08 4.85 12.37
N ASP A 259 -17.18 5.59 13.00
CA ASP A 259 -17.12 7.04 12.94
C ASP A 259 -15.66 7.50 13.02
N SER A 260 -15.35 8.67 12.46
CA SER A 260 -14.01 9.26 12.47
C SER A 260 -13.91 10.47 13.42
N SER A 261 -15.01 10.87 14.08
CA SER A 261 -15.05 11.99 15.03
C SER A 261 -14.04 11.82 16.18
N TRP A 262 -13.79 10.59 16.62
CA TRP A 262 -12.83 10.25 17.70
C TRP A 262 -11.40 10.75 17.44
N LEU A 263 -11.03 11.04 16.19
CA LEU A 263 -9.75 11.67 15.87
C LEU A 263 -9.66 13.14 16.32
N TYR A 264 -10.80 13.75 16.65
CA TYR A 264 -10.89 15.18 16.96
C TYR A 264 -11.23 15.47 18.43
N HIS A 265 -11.43 14.44 19.26
CA HIS A 265 -11.70 14.55 20.70
C HIS A 265 -10.48 14.10 21.53
#